data_AF-A0A355GEY6-F1
#
_entry.id   AF-A0A355GEY6-F1
#
_cell.length_a   1.000
_cell.length_b   1.000
_cell.length_c   1.000
_cell.angle_alpha   90.00
_cell.angle_beta   90.00
_cell.angle_gamma   90.00
#
_symmetry.space_group_name_H-M   'P 1'
#
loop_
_entity.id
_entity.type
_entity.pdbx_description
1 polymer ?
#
loop_
_entity_poly.entity_id
_entity_poly.type
_entity_poly.pdbx_seq_one_letter_code
_entity_poly.pdbx_strand_id
1 'polypeptide(L)'
;MQSLSFLDFAVIAAYLIGTLGLGLYIGSKIKTGSDYFLAGRKLPWWAIGMSLVATDIGAVDIVGTGGAAHQHGLAVANFEWIGCVPAMIIAAFVFIPFFWRSGVTTIPEYMERRFNVAVRSALAICWIIFMACNLGIMLLASAKMMHVHLGMTVNACIYLTAFLVGIYTISGG
;
A
#
# COMPACT_ATOMS: atom_id res chain seq x y z
N MET A 1 13.59 28.46 -1.52
CA MET A 1 12.52 27.77 -0.78
C MET A 1 11.24 28.53 -1.07
N GLN A 2 10.40 28.04 -2.00
CA GLN A 2 9.08 28.63 -2.20
C GLN A 2 8.23 28.28 -0.99
N SER A 3 7.78 29.29 -0.24
CA SER A 3 6.83 29.11 0.84
C SER A 3 5.52 28.58 0.25
N LEU A 4 5.03 27.46 0.78
CA LEU A 4 3.72 26.91 0.42
C LEU A 4 2.66 28.01 0.57
N SER A 5 1.88 28.20 -0.49
CA SER A 5 0.78 29.16 -0.51
C SER A 5 -0.32 28.70 0.45
N PHE A 6 -1.13 29.64 0.93
CA PHE A 6 -2.34 29.31 1.68
C PHE A 6 -3.25 28.33 0.92
N LEU A 7 -3.25 28.42 -0.41
CA LEU A 7 -4.00 27.53 -1.29
C LEU A 7 -3.49 26.08 -1.21
N ASP A 8 -2.17 25.88 -1.11
CA ASP A 8 -1.57 24.54 -1.01
C ASP A 8 -1.98 23.86 0.30
N PHE A 9 -1.94 24.60 1.42
CA PHE A 9 -2.41 24.11 2.71
C PHE A 9 -3.91 23.79 2.71
N ALA A 10 -4.73 24.62 2.06
CA ALA A 10 -6.16 24.38 1.94
C ALA A 10 -6.46 23.09 1.15
N VAL A 11 -5.73 22.84 0.06
CA VAL A 11 -5.88 21.61 -0.74
C VAL A 11 -5.46 20.37 0.06
N ILE A 12 -4.34 20.44 0.77
CA ILE A 12 -3.87 19.33 1.63
C ILE A 12 -4.89 19.04 2.73
N ALA A 13 -5.42 20.07 3.40
CA ALA A 13 -6.42 19.92 4.44
C ALA A 13 -7.73 19.31 3.88
N ALA A 14 -8.21 19.80 2.73
CA ALA A 14 -9.40 19.25 2.08
C ALA A 14 -9.20 17.78 1.67
N TYR A 15 -8.02 17.43 1.16
CA TYR A 15 -7.67 16.05 0.83
C TYR A 15 -7.68 15.13 2.05
N LEU A 16 -7.01 15.53 3.15
CA LEU A 16 -6.97 14.76 4.39
C LEU A 16 -8.36 14.58 5.01
N ILE A 17 -9.17 15.65 5.05
CA ILE A 17 -10.54 15.57 5.56
C ILE A 17 -11.41 14.68 4.66
N GLY A 18 -11.25 14.80 3.34
CA GLY A 18 -11.98 13.99 2.37
C GLY A 18 -11.66 12.50 2.50
N THR A 19 -10.39 12.13 2.63
CA THR A 19 -9.97 10.73 2.80
C THR A 19 -10.39 10.17 4.15
N LEU A 20 -10.26 10.94 5.24
CA LEU A 20 -10.76 10.56 6.57
C LEU A 20 -12.28 10.38 6.56
N GLY A 21 -13.02 11.31 5.96
CA GLY A 21 -14.48 11.24 5.86
C GLY A 21 -14.95 10.04 5.05
N LEU A 22 -14.29 9.74 3.93
CA LEU A 22 -14.57 8.57 3.11
C LEU A 22 -14.26 7.27 3.87
N GLY A 23 -13.11 7.23 4.57
CA GLY A 23 -12.71 6.10 5.41
C GLY A 23 -13.71 5.81 6.52
N LEU A 24 -14.14 6.83 7.27
CA LEU A 24 -15.17 6.70 8.31
C LEU A 24 -16.53 6.26 7.74
N TYR A 25 -16.93 6.81 6.59
CA TYR A 25 -18.18 6.45 5.95
C TYR A 25 -18.19 4.98 5.50
N ILE A 26 -17.10 4.50 4.89
CA ILE A 26 -16.98 3.11 4.44
C ILE A 26 -16.81 2.18 5.65
N GLY A 27 -15.98 2.54 6.63
CA GLY A 27 -15.76 1.80 7.87
C GLY A 27 -17.06 1.58 8.65
N SER A 28 -17.96 2.57 8.68
CA SER A 28 -19.28 2.43 9.31
C SER A 28 -20.19 1.37 8.68
N LYS A 29 -19.87 0.92 7.46
CA LYS A 29 -20.61 -0.12 6.74
C LYS A 29 -20.01 -1.51 6.91
N ILE A 30 -18.83 -1.65 7.50
CA ILE A 30 -18.17 -2.95 7.73
C ILE A 30 -18.71 -3.55 9.03
N LYS A 31 -19.46 -4.64 8.93
CA LYS A 31 -20.11 -5.30 10.10
C LYS A 31 -19.56 -6.70 10.40
N THR A 32 -18.85 -7.31 9.44
CA THR A 32 -18.41 -8.72 9.52
C THR A 32 -16.98 -8.88 9.00
N GLY A 33 -16.20 -9.83 9.53
CA GLY A 33 -14.84 -10.11 9.03
C GLY A 33 -14.79 -10.51 7.55
N SER A 34 -15.86 -11.12 7.01
CA SER A 34 -15.99 -11.37 5.56
C SER A 34 -16.18 -10.11 4.73
N ASP A 35 -16.81 -9.07 5.29
CA ASP A 35 -16.94 -7.77 4.62
C ASP A 35 -15.60 -7.03 4.61
N TYR A 36 -14.80 -7.22 5.66
CA TYR A 36 -13.44 -6.68 5.77
C TYR A 36 -12.46 -7.35 4.79
N PHE A 37 -12.44 -8.69 4.72
CA PHE A 37 -11.46 -9.40 3.88
C PHE A 37 -11.88 -9.64 2.43
N LEU A 38 -13.20 -9.75 2.14
CA LEU A 38 -13.68 -10.05 0.77
C LEU A 38 -14.47 -8.91 0.13
N ALA A 39 -14.70 -7.78 0.82
CA ALA A 39 -15.57 -6.68 0.36
C ALA A 39 -16.92 -7.20 -0.19
N GLY A 40 -17.44 -8.28 0.41
CA GLY A 40 -18.67 -8.97 -0.01
C GLY A 40 -18.65 -9.57 -1.42
N ARG A 41 -17.49 -9.71 -2.08
CA ARG A 41 -17.33 -10.14 -3.49
C ARG A 41 -18.07 -9.26 -4.52
N LYS A 42 -18.38 -8.01 -4.17
CA LYS A 42 -19.16 -7.09 -5.02
C LYS A 42 -18.30 -6.01 -5.71
N LEU A 43 -16.99 -6.04 -5.51
CA LEU A 43 -16.09 -5.07 -6.12
C LEU A 43 -16.04 -5.28 -7.64
N PRO A 44 -16.29 -4.25 -8.46
CA PRO A 44 -16.13 -4.36 -9.90
C PRO A 44 -14.64 -4.52 -10.25
N TRP A 45 -14.36 -5.21 -11.36
CA TRP A 45 -13.00 -5.56 -11.77
C TRP A 45 -12.04 -4.37 -11.85
N TRP A 46 -12.52 -3.21 -12.28
CA TRP A 46 -11.72 -1.98 -12.40
C TRP A 46 -11.31 -1.43 -11.03
N ALA A 47 -12.17 -1.55 -10.01
CA ALA A 47 -11.86 -1.12 -8.65
C ALA A 47 -10.81 -2.05 -8.02
N ILE A 48 -10.90 -3.35 -8.29
CA ILE A 48 -9.89 -4.34 -7.85
C ILE A 48 -8.53 -4.02 -8.50
N GLY A 49 -8.51 -3.78 -9.81
CA GLY A 49 -7.29 -3.41 -10.52
C GLY A 49 -6.63 -2.14 -9.99
N MET A 50 -7.42 -1.07 -9.79
CA MET A 50 -6.89 0.18 -9.22
C MET A 50 -6.41 0.00 -7.78
N SER A 51 -7.10 -0.81 -6.97
CA SER A 51 -6.67 -1.09 -5.59
C SER A 51 -5.34 -1.84 -5.55
N LEU A 52 -5.12 -2.81 -6.45
CA LEU A 52 -3.86 -3.54 -6.53
C LEU A 52 -2.71 -2.59 -6.86
N VAL A 53 -2.88 -1.73 -7.86
CA VAL A 53 -1.86 -0.75 -8.25
C VAL A 53 -1.64 0.30 -7.16
N ALA A 54 -2.71 0.78 -6.51
CA ALA A 54 -2.61 1.76 -5.43
C ALA A 54 -1.95 1.19 -4.16
N THR A 55 -2.01 -0.13 -3.96
CA THR A 55 -1.34 -0.80 -2.83
C THR A 55 0.17 -0.97 -3.10
N ASP A 56 0.54 -1.11 -4.36
CA ASP A 56 1.93 -1.29 -4.78
C ASP A 56 2.70 0.04 -4.81
N ILE A 57 2.09 1.11 -5.35
CA ILE A 57 2.76 2.39 -5.53
C ILE A 57 2.79 3.22 -4.24
N GLY A 58 4.00 3.58 -3.80
CA GLY A 58 4.24 4.39 -2.61
C GLY A 58 5.16 5.60 -2.79
N ALA A 59 5.40 6.32 -1.69
CA ALA A 59 6.36 7.44 -1.65
C ALA A 59 7.79 6.99 -2.00
N VAL A 60 8.13 5.74 -1.69
CA VAL A 60 9.42 5.12 -2.05
C VAL A 60 9.57 5.05 -3.55
N ASP A 61 8.51 4.70 -4.29
CA ASP A 61 8.57 4.62 -5.74
C ASP A 61 8.73 5.99 -6.35
N ILE A 62 8.00 7.00 -5.86
CA ILE A 62 8.10 8.36 -6.41
C ILE A 62 9.52 8.94 -6.23
N VAL A 63 10.13 8.80 -5.04
CA VAL A 63 11.52 9.28 -4.82
C VAL A 63 12.54 8.34 -5.48
N GLY A 64 12.38 7.04 -5.28
CA GLY A 64 13.36 6.01 -5.64
C GLY A 64 13.39 5.75 -7.14
N THR A 65 12.25 5.39 -7.73
CA THR A 65 12.16 5.18 -9.19
C THR A 65 12.34 6.50 -9.94
N GLY A 66 11.85 7.63 -9.42
CA GLY A 66 12.08 8.96 -9.99
C GLY A 66 13.57 9.34 -9.99
N GLY A 67 14.28 9.07 -8.88
CA GLY A 67 15.72 9.26 -8.79
C GLY A 67 16.52 8.34 -9.73
N ALA A 68 16.12 7.07 -9.81
CA ALA A 68 16.72 6.12 -10.74
C ALA A 68 16.46 6.52 -12.20
N ALA A 69 15.28 7.03 -12.53
CA ALA A 69 14.93 7.49 -13.87
C ALA A 69 15.73 8.75 -14.26
N HIS A 70 16.07 9.62 -13.30
CA HIS A 70 16.98 10.73 -13.57
C HIS A 70 18.40 10.25 -13.94
N GLN A 71 18.88 9.15 -13.36
CA GLN A 71 20.22 8.61 -13.64
C GLN A 71 20.27 7.69 -14.87
N HIS A 72 19.26 6.85 -15.04
CA HIS A 72 19.22 5.76 -16.03
C HIS A 72 18.17 5.98 -17.13
N GLY A 73 17.43 7.09 -17.10
CA GLY A 73 16.40 7.41 -18.08
C GLY A 73 15.22 6.44 -18.04
N LEU A 74 14.60 6.22 -19.21
CA LEU A 74 13.45 5.33 -19.39
C LEU A 74 13.78 3.85 -19.11
N ALA A 75 15.06 3.48 -18.99
CA ALA A 75 15.46 2.09 -18.77
C ALA A 75 14.86 1.50 -17.47
N VAL A 76 14.63 2.33 -16.45
CA VAL A 76 13.99 1.93 -15.18
C VAL A 76 12.58 1.40 -15.39
N ALA A 77 11.86 1.89 -16.40
CA ALA A 77 10.50 1.43 -16.72
C ALA A 77 10.45 -0.04 -17.18
N ASN A 78 11.57 -0.64 -17.59
CA ASN A 78 11.60 -2.06 -17.94
C ASN A 78 11.24 -2.97 -16.76
N PHE A 79 11.50 -2.54 -15.52
CA PHE A 79 11.08 -3.28 -14.34
C PHE A 79 9.56 -3.45 -14.31
N GLU A 80 8.82 -2.37 -14.58
CA GLU A 80 7.36 -2.40 -14.63
C GLU A 80 6.82 -3.09 -15.90
N TRP A 81 7.34 -2.70 -17.06
CA TRP A 81 6.79 -3.14 -18.36
C TRP A 81 7.08 -4.61 -18.67
N ILE A 82 8.27 -5.09 -18.33
CA ILE A 82 8.73 -6.44 -18.66
C ILE A 82 8.71 -7.34 -17.41
N GLY A 83 8.97 -6.80 -16.22
CA GLY A 83 8.90 -7.55 -14.97
C GLY A 83 7.47 -7.68 -14.47
N CYS A 84 6.88 -6.57 -14.01
CA CYS A 84 5.61 -6.58 -13.28
C CYS A 84 4.42 -6.95 -14.16
N VAL A 85 4.25 -6.33 -15.33
CA VAL A 85 3.05 -6.55 -16.18
C VAL A 85 2.89 -8.02 -16.60
N PRO A 86 3.92 -8.70 -17.16
CA PRO A 86 3.79 -10.11 -17.51
C PRO A 86 3.59 -11.01 -16.29
N ALA A 87 4.27 -10.72 -15.18
CA ALA A 87 4.10 -11.46 -13.94
C ALA A 87 2.67 -11.35 -13.39
N MET A 88 2.05 -10.17 -13.45
CA MET A 88 0.65 -9.96 -13.05
C MET A 88 -0.32 -10.73 -13.96
N ILE A 89 -0.07 -10.77 -15.27
CA ILE A 89 -0.89 -11.55 -16.22
C ILE A 89 -0.80 -13.04 -15.86
N ILE A 90 0.41 -13.56 -15.65
CA ILE A 90 0.62 -14.98 -15.27
C ILE A 90 -0.05 -15.25 -13.92
N ALA A 91 0.11 -14.36 -12.93
CA ALA A 91 -0.54 -14.46 -11.62
C ALA A 91 -2.06 -14.52 -11.78
N ALA A 92 -2.65 -13.66 -12.60
CA ALA A 92 -4.09 -13.57 -12.82
C ALA A 92 -4.67 -14.82 -13.49
N PHE A 93 -4.00 -15.40 -14.48
CA PHE A 93 -4.52 -16.55 -15.22
C PHE A 93 -4.13 -17.91 -14.64
N VAL A 94 -2.99 -18.02 -13.97
CA VAL A 94 -2.48 -19.30 -13.45
C VAL A 94 -2.73 -19.44 -11.96
N PHE A 95 -2.34 -18.44 -11.17
CA PHE A 95 -2.33 -18.55 -9.71
C PHE A 95 -3.68 -18.21 -9.08
N ILE A 96 -4.38 -17.17 -9.56
CA ILE A 96 -5.69 -16.80 -9.00
C ILE A 96 -6.72 -17.95 -9.11
N PRO A 97 -6.93 -18.61 -10.27
CA PRO A 97 -7.89 -19.71 -10.37
C PRO A 97 -7.52 -20.89 -9.48
N PHE A 98 -6.22 -21.12 -9.31
CA PHE A 98 -5.70 -22.15 -8.42
C PHE A 98 -6.01 -21.86 -6.95
N PHE A 99 -5.75 -20.63 -6.48
CA PHE A 99 -6.06 -20.23 -5.11
C PHE A 99 -7.56 -20.22 -4.83
N TRP A 100 -8.38 -19.75 -5.77
CA TRP A 100 -9.84 -19.80 -5.63
C TRP A 100 -10.37 -21.22 -5.50
N ARG A 101 -9.85 -22.19 -6.27
CA ARG A 101 -10.26 -23.60 -6.15
C ARG A 101 -9.84 -24.23 -4.82
N SER A 102 -8.74 -23.78 -4.23
CA SER A 102 -8.25 -24.29 -2.94
C SER A 102 -9.07 -23.80 -1.73
N GLY A 103 -9.92 -22.77 -1.90
CA GLY A 103 -10.77 -22.25 -0.82
C GLY A 103 -9.99 -21.67 0.36
N VAL A 104 -8.75 -21.27 0.14
CA VAL A 104 -7.89 -20.60 1.13
C VAL A 104 -8.11 -19.10 1.07
N THR A 105 -8.01 -18.46 2.23
CA THR A 105 -8.16 -17.00 2.35
C THR A 105 -6.83 -16.27 2.35
N THR A 106 -5.76 -16.94 2.77
CA THR A 106 -4.41 -16.37 2.86
C THR A 106 -3.36 -17.31 2.27
N ILE A 107 -2.24 -16.75 1.80
CA ILE A 107 -1.12 -17.54 1.26
C ILE A 107 -0.47 -18.44 2.34
N PRO A 108 -0.24 -17.98 3.60
CA PRO A 108 0.27 -18.87 4.64
C PRO A 108 -0.66 -20.05 4.96
N GLU A 109 -1.98 -19.85 4.90
CA GLU A 109 -2.97 -20.94 5.06
C GLU A 109 -2.84 -21.99 3.95
N TYR A 110 -2.62 -21.55 2.70
CA TYR A 110 -2.33 -22.47 1.60
C TYR A 110 -1.06 -23.31 1.85
N MET A 111 0.00 -22.67 2.37
CA MET A 111 1.25 -23.34 2.70
C MET A 111 1.10 -24.34 3.85
N GLU A 112 0.22 -24.06 4.82
CA GLU A 112 -0.12 -25.01 5.89
C GLU A 112 -0.75 -26.29 5.34
N ARG A 113 -1.74 -26.15 4.44
CA ARG A 113 -2.44 -27.30 3.85
C ARG A 113 -1.50 -28.14 2.96
N ARG A 114 -0.49 -27.51 2.35
CA ARG A 114 0.44 -28.19 1.44
C ARG A 114 1.61 -28.86 2.16
N PHE A 115 2.13 -28.23 3.21
CA PHE A 115 3.36 -28.66 3.89
C PHE A 115 3.09 -29.01 5.37
N ASN A 116 3.04 -28.01 6.25
CA ASN A 116 2.75 -28.17 7.68
C ASN A 116 2.59 -26.78 8.36
N VAL A 117 2.20 -26.81 9.64
CA VAL A 117 2.05 -25.62 10.49
C VAL A 117 3.38 -24.87 10.70
N ALA A 118 4.51 -25.58 10.73
CA ALA A 118 5.83 -24.96 10.94
C ALA A 118 6.20 -24.03 9.78
N VAL A 119 5.94 -24.45 8.53
CA VAL A 119 6.16 -23.62 7.33
C VAL A 119 5.22 -22.41 7.32
N ARG A 120 3.95 -22.57 7.73
CA ARG A 120 3.03 -21.43 7.88
C ARG A 120 3.59 -20.39 8.84
N SER A 121 3.99 -20.82 10.04
CA SER A 121 4.47 -19.91 11.08
C SER A 121 5.77 -19.22 10.65
N ALA A 122 6.70 -19.94 10.01
CA ALA A 122 7.93 -19.35 9.49
C ALA A 122 7.66 -18.29 8.42
N LEU A 123 6.77 -18.57 7.47
CA LEU A 123 6.38 -17.62 6.43
C LEU A 123 5.64 -16.41 7.01
N ALA A 124 4.72 -16.63 7.93
CA ALA A 124 3.98 -15.54 8.58
C ALA A 124 4.92 -14.61 9.36
N ILE A 125 5.86 -15.15 10.13
CA ILE A 125 6.85 -14.35 10.87
C ILE A 125 7.74 -13.56 9.90
N CYS A 126 8.24 -14.22 8.85
CA CYS A 126 9.05 -13.57 7.82
C CYS A 126 8.28 -12.41 7.15
N TRP A 127 7.00 -12.63 6.83
CA TRP A 127 6.15 -11.62 6.20
C TRP A 127 5.87 -10.44 7.12
N ILE A 128 5.61 -10.68 8.41
CA ILE A 128 5.41 -9.62 9.41
C ILE A 128 6.66 -8.75 9.53
N ILE A 129 7.84 -9.37 9.63
CA ILE A 129 9.12 -8.64 9.71
C ILE A 129 9.34 -7.82 8.45
N PHE A 130 9.15 -8.43 7.28
CA PHE A 130 9.28 -7.75 6.00
C PHE A 130 8.35 -6.54 5.90
N MET A 131 7.08 -6.70 6.25
CA MET A 131 6.09 -5.63 6.20
C MET A 131 6.40 -4.50 7.20
N ALA A 132 6.89 -4.84 8.40
CA ALA A 132 7.32 -3.86 9.39
C ALA A 132 8.52 -3.03 8.90
N CYS A 133 9.52 -3.68 8.29
CA CYS A 133 10.65 -2.99 7.67
C CYS A 133 10.20 -2.10 6.51
N ASN A 134 9.33 -2.63 5.64
CA ASN A 134 8.80 -1.89 4.49
C ASN A 134 8.04 -0.63 4.92
N LEU A 135 7.18 -0.75 5.95
CA LEU A 135 6.45 0.38 6.53
C LEU A 135 7.41 1.46 7.05
N GLY A 136 8.49 1.07 7.73
CA GLY A 136 9.51 1.99 8.21
C GLY A 136 10.20 2.78 7.07
N ILE A 137 10.53 2.10 5.97
CA ILE A 137 11.13 2.72 4.78
C ILE A 137 10.13 3.70 4.13
N MET A 138 8.87 3.29 4.00
CA MET A 138 7.79 4.13 3.45
C MET A 138 7.57 5.41 4.27
N LEU A 139 7.53 5.30 5.61
CA LEU A 139 7.39 6.45 6.50
C LEU A 139 8.59 7.39 6.38
N LEU A 140 9.82 6.86 6.33
CA LEU A 140 11.02 7.67 6.17
C LEU A 140 11.06 8.38 4.82
N ALA A 141 10.70 7.70 3.73
CA ALA A 141 10.64 8.28 2.39
C ALA A 141 9.61 9.41 2.33
N SER A 142 8.42 9.20 2.88
CA SER A 142 7.36 10.21 2.97
C SER A 142 7.80 11.42 3.81
N ALA A 143 8.45 11.18 4.95
CA ALA A 143 8.95 12.25 5.80
C ALA A 143 10.07 13.06 5.16
N LYS A 144 10.98 12.42 4.41
CA LYS A 144 12.02 13.11 3.65
C LYS A 144 11.43 14.00 2.55
N MET A 145 10.41 13.52 1.82
CA MET A 145 9.70 14.36 0.87
C MET A 145 9.08 15.58 1.55
N MET A 146 8.37 15.38 2.66
CA MET A 146 7.80 16.49 3.44
C MET A 146 8.85 17.47 3.95
N HIS A 147 10.00 17.00 4.43
CA HIS A 147 11.10 17.85 4.89
C HIS A 147 11.57 18.84 3.81
N VAL A 148 11.70 18.37 2.57
CA VAL A 148 12.14 19.21 1.44
C VAL A 148 11.14 20.33 1.14
N HIS A 149 9.83 20.08 1.31
CA HIS A 149 8.78 21.05 1.00
C HIS A 149 8.40 21.97 2.18
N LEU A 150 8.35 21.43 3.40
CA LEU A 150 7.88 22.14 4.60
C LEU A 150 9.04 22.74 5.43
N GLY A 151 10.29 22.33 5.20
CA GLY A 151 11.46 22.80 5.94
C GLY A 151 11.52 22.36 7.42
N MET A 152 10.54 21.58 7.90
CA MET A 152 10.47 21.04 9.26
C MET A 152 11.49 19.92 9.46
N THR A 153 11.99 19.68 10.68
CA THR A 153 12.93 18.57 10.93
C THR A 153 12.33 17.22 10.53
N VAL A 154 13.17 16.31 9.98
CA VAL A 154 12.72 14.99 9.51
C VAL A 154 11.97 14.22 10.60
N ASN A 155 12.43 14.31 11.86
CA ASN A 155 11.76 13.66 12.98
C ASN A 155 10.33 14.17 13.20
N ALA A 156 10.10 15.49 13.09
CA ALA A 156 8.76 16.06 13.19
C ALA A 156 7.85 15.58 12.05
N CYS A 157 8.37 15.48 10.82
CA CYS A 157 7.64 14.93 9.68
C CYS A 157 7.29 13.45 9.86
N ILE A 158 8.17 12.64 10.45
CA ILE A 158 7.91 11.23 10.76
C ILE A 158 6.75 11.11 11.75
N TYR A 159 6.79 11.84 12.87
CA TYR A 159 5.70 11.77 13.86
C TYR A 159 4.36 12.24 13.28
N LEU A 160 4.36 13.31 12.47
CA LEU A 160 3.15 13.83 11.84
C LEU A 160 2.55 12.85 10.82
N THR A 161 3.38 12.25 9.96
CA THR A 161 2.93 11.24 9.00
C THR A 161 2.45 9.97 9.70
N ALA A 162 3.19 9.47 10.69
CA ALA A 162 2.76 8.30 11.47
C ALA A 162 1.44 8.54 12.21
N PHE A 163 1.24 9.73 12.77
CA PHE A 163 -0.01 10.10 13.46
C PHE A 163 -1.20 10.16 12.50
N LEU A 164 -1.07 10.87 11.37
CA LEU A 164 -2.14 10.95 10.37
C LEU A 164 -2.45 9.59 9.77
N VAL A 165 -1.42 8.81 9.44
CA VAL A 165 -1.56 7.47 8.86
C VAL A 165 -2.23 6.52 9.84
N GLY A 166 -1.78 6.52 11.10
CA GLY A 166 -2.35 5.71 12.16
C GLY A 166 -3.83 5.99 12.38
N ILE A 167 -4.23 7.27 12.42
CA ILE A 167 -5.64 7.65 12.62
C ILE A 167 -6.51 7.13 11.48
N TYR A 168 -6.15 7.39 10.22
CA TYR A 168 -7.00 6.96 9.11
C TYR A 168 -7.04 5.43 8.99
N THR A 169 -5.94 4.74 9.29
CA THR A 169 -5.88 3.27 9.20
C THR A 169 -6.77 2.64 10.26
N ILE A 170 -6.69 3.11 11.51
CA ILE A 170 -7.54 2.61 12.60
C ILE A 170 -9.02 2.95 12.35
N SER A 171 -9.30 4.12 11.79
CA SER A 171 -10.68 4.61 11.59
C SER A 171 -11.35 4.03 10.34
N GLY A 172 -10.58 3.77 9.29
CA GLY A 172 -11.07 3.25 8.01
C GLY A 172 -11.28 1.74 8.00
N GLY A 173 -10.60 1.03 8.90
CA GLY A 173 -10.50 -0.42 8.87
C GLY A 173 -9.35 -0.86 7.98
#